data_AF-A0ABD1QGG5-F1
#
_entry.id   AF-A0ABD1QGG5-F1
#
_cell.length_a   1.000
_cell.length_b   1.000
_cell.length_c   1.000
_cell.angle_alpha   90.00
_cell.angle_beta   90.00
_cell.angle_gamma   90.00
#
_symmetry.space_group_name_H-M   'P 1'
#
loop_
_entity.id
_entity.type
_entity.pdbx_description
1 polymer ?
#
loop_
_entity_poly.entity_id
_entity_poly.type
_entity_poly.pdbx_seq_one_letter_code
_entity_poly.pdbx_strand_id
1 'polypeptide(L)'
;MFLSFWVVQIFFFASGVVSDVRGELVNNVSSISRVSVCNLFQGKWVFDASYPLYESPSCPFIDPEFDCQKYGRPDNQYLKYSWKPDACDLPRFDGVDFLTRWSGKKIMFVGDSLSLNQWESLACMIHASVPNSKISFARQQSLSSVTFEDYGVTIHLYRSPYLVDITRESIGRVLKLDSIQQGNAWKGMDTLIFNTWHWWTHTGNDQAWDYIQDGLTVFKDMDRLVAFFKGLTTWGRWVDLNVDPTKTKVFFQGISPTHYQGRDWSSASKNCYGEQQPLEGPTYPAGTPPEVTIVNKVLNQIKKPVYLLDITTLSQLRKDGHPSAYSGDHSGVDCSHWCLPGLPDTWNQLLNAALIMGQEWGSKSNCVAGQQPLKRWTYPAGPVPAAAVVNRVLSTVKKPIYLLDITTLSQLRTDAHPTTYSGIHLRLDCSHWCLPGLPDTWNQLYMQHLLYEDDILSYSSGLISSRIQML
;
A
#
# COMPACT_ATOMS: atom_id res chain seq x y z
N MET A 1 -66.13 -35.88 45.94
CA MET A 1 -67.43 -35.30 45.50
C MET A 1 -67.22 -33.80 45.33
N PHE A 2 -67.86 -33.19 44.32
CA PHE A 2 -67.94 -31.75 44.02
C PHE A 2 -68.22 -30.85 45.27
N LEU A 3 -67.97 -29.53 45.35
CA LEU A 3 -67.87 -28.45 44.33
C LEU A 3 -67.03 -27.22 44.83
N SER A 4 -66.68 -26.35 43.88
CA SER A 4 -66.01 -25.03 43.88
C SER A 4 -66.31 -23.97 44.96
N PHE A 5 -65.42 -22.97 45.10
CA PHE A 5 -65.74 -21.52 44.94
C PHE A 5 -64.51 -20.67 44.53
N TRP A 6 -64.73 -19.49 43.95
CA TRP A 6 -63.74 -18.63 43.25
C TRP A 6 -63.20 -17.46 44.11
N VAL A 7 -62.06 -16.88 43.72
CA VAL A 7 -61.57 -15.57 44.21
C VAL A 7 -61.19 -14.68 43.03
N VAL A 8 -61.55 -13.39 43.11
CA VAL A 8 -61.30 -12.34 42.11
C VAL A 8 -60.37 -11.27 42.71
N GLN A 9 -59.48 -10.68 41.91
CA GLN A 9 -58.74 -9.46 42.26
C GLN A 9 -58.97 -8.37 41.20
N ILE A 10 -58.93 -7.11 41.67
CA ILE A 10 -59.49 -5.92 40.98
C ILE A 10 -58.37 -4.97 40.54
N PHE A 11 -58.54 -4.36 39.36
CA PHE A 11 -57.68 -3.32 38.80
C PHE A 11 -57.94 -1.94 39.43
N PHE A 12 -56.93 -1.06 39.41
CA PHE A 12 -57.13 0.39 39.54
C PHE A 12 -56.43 1.16 38.41
N PHE A 13 -57.19 2.08 37.81
CA PHE A 13 -56.73 3.12 36.88
C PHE A 13 -56.70 4.47 37.60
N ALA A 14 -55.77 5.35 37.24
CA ALA A 14 -55.91 6.80 37.43
C ALA A 14 -55.05 7.57 36.42
N SER A 15 -55.60 8.63 35.85
CA SER A 15 -54.90 9.59 34.97
C SER A 15 -55.26 11.03 35.36
N GLY A 16 -54.30 11.96 35.30
CA GLY A 16 -54.47 13.35 35.74
C GLY A 16 -53.30 14.26 35.31
N VAL A 17 -53.60 15.54 35.02
CA VAL A 17 -52.89 16.42 34.05
C VAL A 17 -53.02 17.89 34.50
N VAL A 18 -52.07 18.84 34.35
CA VAL A 18 -50.61 18.91 34.04
C VAL A 18 -50.13 20.32 34.47
N SER A 19 -48.86 20.54 34.87
CA SER A 19 -48.17 21.82 34.58
C SER A 19 -46.64 21.84 34.80
N ASP A 20 -46.02 22.61 33.90
CA ASP A 20 -44.63 22.97 33.60
C ASP A 20 -43.64 23.26 34.77
N VAL A 21 -42.44 22.67 34.68
CA VAL A 21 -41.17 23.34 35.00
C VAL A 21 -40.11 22.95 33.95
N ARG A 22 -39.61 23.93 33.20
CA ARG A 22 -38.47 23.77 32.27
C ARG A 22 -37.18 23.41 33.02
N GLY A 23 -36.58 22.27 32.68
CA GLY A 23 -35.20 21.92 33.04
C GLY A 23 -34.33 21.79 31.79
N GLU A 24 -33.20 22.48 31.75
CA GLU A 24 -32.23 22.36 30.65
C GLU A 24 -31.52 21.00 30.71
N LEU A 25 -31.71 20.18 29.68
CA LEU A 25 -30.96 18.94 29.51
C LEU A 25 -29.56 19.27 28.98
N VAL A 26 -28.58 19.22 29.88
CA VAL A 26 -27.15 19.33 29.56
C VAL A 26 -26.75 18.17 28.65
N ASN A 27 -26.53 18.46 27.36
CA ASN A 27 -26.08 17.50 26.37
C ASN A 27 -24.62 17.08 26.62
N ASN A 28 -24.41 16.12 27.52
CA ASN A 28 -23.09 15.50 27.72
C ASN A 28 -22.87 14.39 26.67
N VAL A 29 -22.82 14.78 25.40
CA VAL A 29 -22.43 13.89 24.30
C VAL A 29 -20.91 13.72 24.36
N SER A 30 -20.46 12.69 25.05
CA SER A 30 -19.08 12.22 24.99
C SER A 30 -18.66 12.07 23.53
N SER A 31 -17.57 12.74 23.14
CA SER A 31 -17.07 12.72 21.77
C SER A 31 -16.67 11.30 21.37
N ILE A 32 -17.53 10.61 20.64
CA ILE A 32 -17.17 9.41 19.89
C ILE A 32 -16.19 9.86 18.80
N SER A 33 -14.90 9.72 19.09
CA SER A 33 -13.82 9.93 18.13
C SER A 33 -14.07 9.02 16.93
N ARG A 34 -14.26 9.62 15.76
CA ARG A 34 -14.34 8.87 14.51
C ARG A 34 -13.03 8.11 14.35
N VAL A 35 -13.07 6.78 14.39
CA VAL A 35 -11.93 5.95 14.02
C VAL A 35 -11.75 6.08 12.51
N SER A 36 -11.00 7.10 12.09
CA SER A 36 -10.53 7.19 10.71
C SER A 36 -9.55 6.05 10.46
N VAL A 37 -9.84 5.27 9.44
CA VAL A 37 -8.97 4.23 8.89
C VAL A 37 -7.64 4.88 8.51
N CYS A 38 -6.61 4.69 9.34
CA CYS A 38 -5.28 5.30 9.20
C CYS A 38 -4.53 4.65 8.02
N ASN A 39 -4.45 5.37 6.89
CA ASN A 39 -3.57 4.99 5.79
C ASN A 39 -2.20 5.64 5.98
N LEU A 40 -1.23 4.86 6.46
CA LEU A 40 0.16 5.31 6.69
C LEU A 40 0.85 5.84 5.42
N PHE A 41 0.38 5.47 4.24
CA PHE A 41 0.98 5.80 2.94
C PHE A 41 0.36 7.04 2.27
N GLN A 42 -0.65 7.66 2.89
CA GLN A 42 -1.27 8.92 2.43
C GLN A 42 -1.01 10.04 3.41
N GLY A 43 -0.49 11.16 2.90
CA GLY A 43 0.10 12.20 3.71
C GLY A 43 0.97 13.13 2.89
N LYS A 44 1.92 13.76 3.57
CA LYS A 44 2.87 14.71 2.98
C LYS A 44 4.22 14.68 3.67
N TRP A 45 5.24 15.11 2.94
CA TRP A 45 6.54 15.43 3.54
C TRP A 45 6.45 16.76 4.31
N VAL A 46 7.03 16.78 5.50
CA VAL A 46 7.15 17.97 6.34
C VAL A 46 8.61 18.17 6.73
N PHE A 47 9.03 19.42 6.83
CA PHE A 47 10.35 19.73 7.36
C PHE A 47 10.42 19.43 8.87
N ASP A 48 11.44 18.71 9.29
CA ASP A 48 11.69 18.31 10.67
C ASP A 48 13.18 18.49 10.99
N ALA A 49 13.48 19.48 11.83
CA ALA A 49 14.84 19.80 12.24
C ALA A 49 15.52 18.69 13.08
N SER A 50 14.73 17.75 13.61
CA SER A 50 15.22 16.64 14.45
C SER A 50 15.67 15.40 13.66
N TYR A 51 15.61 15.46 12.32
CA TYR A 51 16.20 14.46 11.42
C TYR A 51 17.63 14.86 10.99
N PRO A 52 18.48 13.96 10.49
CA PRO A 52 18.26 12.52 10.34
C PRO A 52 18.19 11.77 11.67
N LEU A 53 17.81 10.49 11.63
CA LEU A 53 17.75 9.63 12.83
C LEU A 53 19.13 9.16 13.32
N TYR A 54 20.12 9.21 12.44
CA TYR A 54 21.53 8.88 12.68
C TYR A 54 22.39 9.67 11.69
N GLU A 55 23.69 9.79 11.95
CA GLU A 55 24.63 10.45 11.02
C GLU A 55 25.40 9.40 10.22
N SER A 56 25.55 9.58 8.89
CA SER A 56 26.18 8.57 8.01
C SER A 56 27.54 8.06 8.53
N PRO A 57 28.50 8.92 8.95
CA PRO A 57 29.81 8.46 9.43
C PRO A 57 29.79 7.59 10.69
N SER A 58 28.64 7.49 11.39
CA SER A 58 28.47 6.64 12.57
C SER A 58 28.01 5.21 12.23
N CYS A 59 27.59 4.94 10.99
CA CYS A 59 27.11 3.63 10.58
C CYS A 59 28.17 2.85 9.77
N PRO A 60 28.62 1.68 10.23
CA PRO A 60 29.66 0.90 9.55
C PRO A 60 29.14 0.03 8.38
N PHE A 61 27.84 0.10 8.05
CA PHE A 61 27.20 -0.80 7.08
C PHE A 61 26.92 -0.18 5.70
N ILE A 62 27.07 1.13 5.55
CA ILE A 62 26.64 1.88 4.35
C ILE A 62 27.64 1.64 3.21
N ASP A 63 27.16 1.11 2.09
CA ASP A 63 27.96 0.98 0.88
C ASP A 63 28.22 2.35 0.21
N PRO A 64 29.34 2.52 -0.52
CA PRO A 64 29.70 3.78 -1.19
C PRO A 64 28.61 4.40 -2.06
N GLU A 65 27.79 3.58 -2.72
CA GLU A 65 26.70 4.04 -3.59
C GLU A 65 25.60 4.85 -2.87
N PHE A 66 25.50 4.76 -1.53
CA PHE A 66 24.48 5.46 -0.74
C PHE A 66 25.04 6.51 0.24
N ASP A 67 26.35 6.55 0.50
CA ASP A 67 26.98 7.45 1.49
C ASP A 67 27.26 8.85 0.91
N CYS A 68 26.19 9.54 0.51
CA CYS A 68 26.26 10.80 -0.24
C CYS A 68 27.08 11.90 0.46
N GLN A 69 27.03 11.97 1.80
CA GLN A 69 27.77 12.97 2.58
C GLN A 69 29.28 12.73 2.50
N LYS A 70 29.72 11.47 2.65
CA LYS A 70 31.14 11.09 2.50
C LYS A 70 31.66 11.32 1.08
N TYR A 71 30.81 11.11 0.08
CA TYR A 71 31.14 11.35 -1.33
C TYR A 71 30.85 12.78 -1.80
N GLY A 72 30.76 13.74 -0.87
CA GLY A 72 30.88 15.16 -1.16
C GLY A 72 29.59 15.88 -1.57
N ARG A 73 28.42 15.30 -1.29
CA ARG A 73 27.13 16.00 -1.48
C ARG A 73 27.09 17.26 -0.60
N PRO A 74 26.92 18.47 -1.18
CA PRO A 74 27.07 19.72 -0.44
C PRO A 74 25.78 20.20 0.26
N ASP A 75 24.62 19.69 -0.13
CA ASP A 75 23.32 20.07 0.44
C ASP A 75 22.83 19.05 1.47
N ASN A 76 22.35 19.54 2.62
CA ASN A 76 21.87 18.69 3.72
C ASN A 76 20.35 18.81 3.94
N GLN A 77 19.65 19.48 3.04
CA GLN A 77 18.21 19.78 3.16
C GLN A 77 17.35 18.52 3.00
N TYR A 78 17.74 17.61 2.09
CA TYR A 78 17.07 16.33 1.86
C TYR A 78 17.00 15.44 3.12
N LEU A 79 17.93 15.63 4.06
CA LEU A 79 17.97 14.92 5.34
C LEU A 79 16.89 15.38 6.33
N LYS A 80 16.29 16.55 6.14
CA LYS A 80 15.43 17.22 7.13
C LYS A 80 13.92 17.04 6.84
N TYR A 81 13.54 15.96 6.18
CA TYR A 81 12.15 15.67 5.82
C TYR A 81 11.64 14.39 6.46
N SER A 82 10.55 14.50 7.22
CA SER A 82 9.80 13.37 7.76
C SER A 82 8.45 13.23 7.06
N TRP A 83 7.91 12.01 7.06
CA TRP A 83 6.61 11.73 6.46
C TRP A 83 5.51 11.85 7.50
N LYS A 84 4.49 12.67 7.22
CA LYS A 84 3.32 12.83 8.07
C LYS A 84 2.07 12.30 7.35
N PRO A 85 1.48 11.18 7.81
CA PRO A 85 0.19 10.71 7.31
C PRO A 85 -0.93 11.72 7.59
N ASP A 86 -1.97 11.73 6.76
CA ASP A 86 -3.07 12.72 6.86
C ASP A 86 -4.04 12.46 8.01
N ALA A 87 -4.23 11.18 8.38
CA ALA A 87 -5.27 10.73 9.31
C ALA A 87 -4.74 10.23 10.67
N CYS A 88 -3.44 10.24 10.88
CA CYS A 88 -2.75 9.65 12.03
C CYS A 88 -1.30 10.13 12.10
N ASP A 89 -0.70 10.09 13.29
CA ASP A 89 0.72 10.34 13.45
C ASP A 89 1.53 9.04 13.24
N LEU A 90 2.64 9.14 12.51
CA LEU A 90 3.60 8.04 12.35
C LEU A 90 4.54 8.04 13.57
N PRO A 91 4.63 6.93 14.35
CA PRO A 91 5.55 6.86 15.47
C PRO A 91 7.01 7.01 15.00
N ARG A 92 7.79 7.85 15.70
CA ARG A 92 9.24 7.94 15.50
C ARG A 92 9.86 6.57 15.78
N PHE A 93 10.88 6.19 15.01
CA PHE A 93 11.59 4.93 15.23
C PHE A 93 12.32 4.91 16.58
N ASP A 94 12.19 3.80 17.29
CA ASP A 94 12.95 3.45 18.50
C ASP A 94 13.58 2.07 18.25
N GLY A 95 14.91 2.04 18.11
CA GLY A 95 15.63 0.80 17.85
C GLY A 95 15.71 -0.15 19.05
N VAL A 96 15.57 0.36 20.29
CA VAL A 96 15.57 -0.46 21.51
C VAL A 96 14.23 -1.17 21.65
N ASP A 97 13.12 -0.46 21.46
CA ASP A 97 11.78 -1.05 21.39
C ASP A 97 11.67 -2.06 20.25
N PHE A 98 12.20 -1.73 19.06
CA PHE A 98 12.25 -2.66 17.92
C PHE A 98 13.00 -3.95 18.28
N LEU A 99 14.23 -3.87 18.77
CA LEU A 99 15.02 -5.04 19.14
C LEU A 99 14.39 -5.85 20.28
N THR A 100 13.73 -5.18 21.22
CA THR A 100 13.01 -5.84 22.33
C THR A 100 11.81 -6.64 21.83
N ARG A 101 10.97 -6.05 20.95
CA ARG A 101 9.80 -6.73 20.35
C ARG A 101 10.20 -7.91 19.46
N TRP A 102 11.35 -7.80 18.79
CA TRP A 102 11.85 -8.80 17.85
C TRP A 102 12.92 -9.71 18.45
N SER A 103 13.07 -9.76 19.78
CA SER A 103 14.10 -10.58 20.42
C SER A 103 14.02 -12.06 20.01
N GLY A 104 15.17 -12.63 19.62
CA GLY A 104 15.29 -13.99 19.09
C GLY A 104 14.74 -14.23 17.69
N LYS A 105 14.34 -13.17 16.95
CA LYS A 105 13.67 -13.27 15.64
C LYS A 105 14.59 -13.03 14.46
N LYS A 106 14.17 -13.56 13.30
CA LYS A 106 14.87 -13.40 12.01
C LYS A 106 14.00 -12.65 11.01
N ILE A 107 14.56 -11.56 10.51
CA ILE A 107 13.96 -10.70 9.48
C ILE A 107 14.81 -10.83 8.23
N MET A 108 14.20 -10.94 7.04
CA MET A 108 14.96 -11.04 5.79
C MET A 108 14.37 -10.13 4.70
N PHE A 109 15.21 -9.26 4.16
CA PHE A 109 14.96 -8.53 2.92
C PHE A 109 15.35 -9.41 1.74
N VAL A 110 14.51 -9.45 0.70
CA VAL A 110 14.72 -10.30 -0.48
C VAL A 110 14.38 -9.51 -1.73
N GLY A 111 15.39 -9.24 -2.57
CA GLY A 111 15.14 -8.46 -3.78
C GLY A 111 16.37 -7.90 -4.47
N ASP A 112 16.17 -6.72 -5.08
CA ASP A 112 17.17 -6.01 -5.87
C ASP A 112 18.05 -5.06 -5.01
N SER A 113 18.69 -4.07 -5.63
CA SER A 113 19.51 -3.09 -4.93
C SER A 113 18.72 -2.18 -3.98
N LEU A 114 17.40 -2.06 -4.13
CA LEU A 114 16.59 -1.27 -3.20
C LEU A 114 16.26 -2.05 -1.91
N SER A 115 16.19 -3.40 -1.96
CA SER A 115 16.21 -4.23 -0.74
C SER A 115 17.50 -4.04 0.05
N LEU A 116 18.64 -3.89 -0.63
CA LEU A 116 19.92 -3.60 0.02
C LEU A 116 19.91 -2.22 0.68
N ASN A 117 19.51 -1.19 -0.07
CA ASN A 117 19.44 0.19 0.39
C ASN A 117 18.49 0.35 1.61
N GLN A 118 17.35 -0.36 1.64
CA GLN A 118 16.47 -0.40 2.81
C GLN A 118 17.04 -1.23 3.98
N TRP A 119 17.75 -2.33 3.71
CA TRP A 119 18.37 -3.17 4.75
C TRP A 119 19.52 -2.44 5.47
N GLU A 120 20.38 -1.71 4.74
CA GLU A 120 21.46 -0.89 5.33
C GLU A 120 20.88 0.23 6.20
N SER A 121 19.85 0.94 5.72
CA SER A 121 19.09 1.93 6.51
C SER A 121 18.60 1.35 7.83
N LEU A 122 17.91 0.20 7.82
CA LEU A 122 17.37 -0.40 9.05
C LEU A 122 18.49 -0.78 10.02
N ALA A 123 19.59 -1.35 9.50
CA ALA A 123 20.76 -1.70 10.31
C ALA A 123 21.39 -0.45 10.95
N CYS A 124 21.51 0.67 10.23
CA CYS A 124 22.01 1.93 10.75
C CYS A 124 21.10 2.55 11.81
N MET A 125 19.79 2.63 11.56
CA MET A 125 18.80 3.16 12.50
C MET A 125 18.83 2.43 13.85
N ILE A 126 18.97 1.10 13.80
CA ILE A 126 19.07 0.27 15.01
C ILE A 126 20.44 0.43 15.67
N HIS A 127 21.54 0.35 14.92
CA HIS A 127 22.91 0.54 15.45
C HIS A 127 23.08 1.87 16.20
N ALA A 128 22.57 2.96 15.64
CA ALA A 128 22.58 4.27 16.29
C ALA A 128 21.78 4.31 17.61
N SER A 129 20.77 3.45 17.76
CA SER A 129 19.97 3.31 18.98
C SER A 129 20.66 2.45 20.05
N VAL A 130 21.59 1.56 19.68
CA VAL A 130 22.29 0.64 20.59
C VAL A 130 23.82 0.63 20.38
N PRO A 131 24.52 1.78 20.53
CA PRO A 131 25.94 1.94 20.15
C PRO A 131 26.92 1.06 20.95
N ASN A 132 26.50 0.52 22.09
CA ASN A 132 27.31 -0.38 22.93
C ASN A 132 26.93 -1.87 22.78
N SER A 133 25.97 -2.21 21.90
CA SER A 133 25.53 -3.59 21.72
C SER A 133 26.55 -4.40 20.93
N LYS A 134 26.70 -5.69 21.27
CA LYS A 134 27.55 -6.60 20.52
C LYS A 134 26.87 -6.94 19.18
N ILE A 135 27.54 -6.59 18.08
CA ILE A 135 27.01 -6.77 16.73
C ILE A 135 27.95 -7.64 15.89
N SER A 136 27.38 -8.66 15.25
CA SER A 136 28.06 -9.49 14.24
C SER A 136 27.57 -9.11 12.84
N PHE A 137 28.50 -8.77 11.94
CA PHE A 137 28.23 -8.40 10.55
C PHE A 137 28.89 -9.38 9.58
N ALA A 138 28.14 -9.82 8.58
CA ALA A 138 28.65 -10.65 7.49
C ALA A 138 28.12 -10.15 6.14
N ARG A 139 29.03 -9.79 5.24
CA ARG A 139 28.74 -9.43 3.85
C ARG A 139 29.11 -10.61 2.95
N GLN A 140 28.16 -11.12 2.16
CA GLN A 140 28.40 -12.15 1.15
C GLN A 140 27.58 -11.87 -0.11
N GLN A 141 27.96 -12.49 -1.24
CA GLN A 141 27.37 -12.24 -2.56
C GLN A 141 25.85 -12.50 -2.62
N SER A 142 25.37 -13.55 -1.95
CA SER A 142 23.96 -13.97 -1.97
C SER A 142 23.23 -13.68 -0.66
N LEU A 143 23.84 -13.94 0.49
CA LEU A 143 23.23 -13.78 1.82
C LEU A 143 24.15 -12.96 2.75
N SER A 144 23.73 -11.74 3.06
CA SER A 144 24.36 -10.89 4.08
C SER A 144 23.52 -10.84 5.36
N SER A 145 24.12 -10.46 6.49
CA SER A 145 23.42 -10.38 7.78
C SER A 145 24.06 -9.40 8.76
N VAL A 146 23.22 -8.66 9.48
CA VAL A 146 23.57 -7.93 10.72
C VAL A 146 22.85 -8.65 11.87
N THR A 147 23.59 -9.03 12.91
CA THR A 147 23.03 -9.67 14.13
C THR A 147 23.32 -8.81 15.34
N PHE A 148 22.27 -8.40 16.06
CA PHE A 148 22.35 -7.73 17.35
C PHE A 148 22.32 -8.80 18.43
N GLU A 149 23.50 -9.22 18.88
CA GLU A 149 23.69 -10.47 19.65
C GLU A 149 22.99 -10.42 21.01
N ASP A 150 23.03 -9.27 21.69
CA ASP A 150 22.44 -9.10 23.03
C ASP A 150 20.91 -9.29 23.03
N TYR A 151 20.27 -9.17 21.87
CA TYR A 151 18.84 -9.35 21.67
C TYR A 151 18.49 -10.63 20.89
N GLY A 152 19.49 -11.30 20.31
CA GLY A 152 19.31 -12.45 19.43
C GLY A 152 18.58 -12.13 18.11
N VAL A 153 18.60 -10.87 17.66
CA VAL A 153 17.91 -10.43 16.42
C VAL A 153 18.86 -10.49 15.25
N THR A 154 18.47 -11.16 14.17
CA THR A 154 19.23 -11.15 12.91
C THR A 154 18.41 -10.55 11.77
N ILE A 155 18.99 -9.57 11.09
CA ILE A 155 18.46 -8.93 9.89
C ILE A 155 19.28 -9.39 8.69
N HIS A 156 18.69 -10.24 7.87
CA HIS A 156 19.27 -10.80 6.65
C HIS A 156 18.93 -9.96 5.42
N LEU A 157 19.83 -10.02 4.43
CA LEU A 157 19.57 -9.62 3.05
C LEU A 157 19.88 -10.80 2.13
N TYR A 158 18.91 -11.21 1.33
CA TYR A 158 19.07 -12.20 0.27
C TYR A 158 18.97 -11.52 -1.11
N ARG A 159 20.06 -11.52 -1.88
CA ARG A 159 20.08 -10.93 -3.23
C ARG A 159 19.28 -11.79 -4.20
N SER A 160 18.17 -11.25 -4.69
CA SER A 160 17.27 -11.90 -5.64
C SER A 160 16.57 -10.84 -6.52
N PRO A 161 17.28 -10.17 -7.44
CA PRO A 161 16.75 -8.98 -8.09
C PRO A 161 15.45 -9.18 -8.89
N TYR A 162 15.20 -10.42 -9.31
CA TYR A 162 14.04 -10.83 -10.10
C TYR A 162 13.04 -11.70 -9.33
N LEU A 163 13.35 -12.11 -8.08
CA LEU A 163 12.71 -13.17 -7.30
C LEU A 163 12.73 -14.57 -7.93
N VAL A 164 12.62 -14.67 -9.26
CA VAL A 164 12.76 -15.89 -10.06
C VAL A 164 14.21 -16.19 -10.43
N ASP A 165 14.50 -17.46 -10.70
CA ASP A 165 15.86 -17.93 -10.95
C ASP A 165 16.40 -17.46 -12.32
N ILE A 166 17.69 -17.10 -12.36
CA ILE A 166 18.49 -17.09 -13.59
C ILE A 166 19.39 -18.32 -13.57
N THR A 167 19.29 -19.17 -14.60
CA THR A 167 20.09 -20.39 -14.74
C THR A 167 20.99 -20.34 -15.97
N ARG A 168 22.15 -20.98 -15.92
CA ARG A 168 23.06 -21.07 -17.07
C ARG A 168 22.80 -22.37 -17.84
N GLU A 169 22.20 -22.23 -19.01
CA GLU A 169 21.87 -23.31 -19.93
C GLU A 169 22.88 -23.35 -21.09
N SER A 170 22.79 -24.37 -21.95
CA SER A 170 23.62 -24.50 -23.17
C SER A 170 23.48 -23.32 -24.15
N ILE A 171 22.33 -22.63 -24.12
CA ILE A 171 22.03 -21.45 -24.93
C ILE A 171 22.50 -20.13 -24.31
N GLY A 172 22.93 -20.12 -23.04
CA GLY A 172 23.30 -18.90 -22.30
C GLY A 172 22.60 -18.78 -20.95
N ARG A 173 22.58 -17.57 -20.38
CA ARG A 173 21.85 -17.24 -19.15
C ARG A 173 20.36 -17.13 -19.47
N VAL A 174 19.51 -17.86 -18.75
CA VAL A 174 18.06 -17.90 -18.97
C VAL A 174 17.34 -17.45 -17.71
N LEU A 175 16.53 -16.38 -17.82
CA LEU A 175 15.59 -15.96 -16.78
C LEU A 175 14.35 -16.87 -16.84
N LYS A 176 14.12 -17.69 -15.82
CA LYS A 176 13.03 -18.67 -15.79
C LYS A 176 11.83 -18.14 -15.00
N LEU A 177 10.83 -17.59 -15.69
CA LEU A 177 9.71 -16.88 -15.07
C LEU A 177 8.79 -17.78 -14.22
N ASP A 178 8.95 -19.10 -14.28
CA ASP A 178 8.21 -20.13 -13.56
C ASP A 178 9.03 -20.86 -12.47
N SER A 179 10.28 -20.45 -12.20
CA SER A 179 11.19 -21.12 -11.26
C SER A 179 11.64 -20.21 -10.10
N ILE A 180 11.56 -20.72 -8.87
CA ILE A 180 12.07 -20.09 -7.63
C ILE A 180 12.71 -21.17 -6.74
N GLN A 181 13.82 -21.74 -7.19
CA GLN A 181 14.61 -22.72 -6.43
C GLN A 181 15.32 -22.05 -5.25
N GLN A 182 15.82 -20.83 -5.45
CA GLN A 182 16.45 -20.03 -4.41
C GLN A 182 15.51 -19.69 -3.23
N GLY A 183 14.19 -19.79 -3.44
CA GLY A 183 13.20 -19.54 -2.39
C GLY A 183 13.26 -20.50 -1.20
N ASN A 184 14.00 -21.61 -1.29
CA ASN A 184 14.26 -22.45 -0.12
C ASN A 184 15.03 -21.72 1.00
N ALA A 185 15.86 -20.73 0.67
CA ALA A 185 16.63 -19.95 1.64
C ALA A 185 15.76 -18.97 2.47
N TRP A 186 14.55 -18.63 1.99
CA TRP A 186 13.65 -17.69 2.65
C TRP A 186 12.76 -18.34 3.72
N LYS A 187 12.79 -19.68 3.82
CA LYS A 187 11.96 -20.45 4.75
C LYS A 187 12.48 -20.32 6.18
N GLY A 188 11.56 -20.27 7.15
CA GLY A 188 11.89 -20.18 8.58
C GLY A 188 12.28 -18.79 9.07
N MET A 189 12.04 -17.73 8.28
CA MET A 189 12.09 -16.34 8.73
C MET A 189 10.78 -15.95 9.44
N ASP A 190 10.86 -15.13 10.48
CA ASP A 190 9.68 -14.57 11.16
C ASP A 190 9.07 -13.39 10.38
N THR A 191 9.89 -12.66 9.61
CA THR A 191 9.43 -11.64 8.67
C THR A 191 10.20 -11.70 7.35
N LEU A 192 9.48 -11.66 6.24
CA LEU A 192 10.02 -11.53 4.88
C LEU A 192 9.58 -10.18 4.29
N ILE A 193 10.53 -9.39 3.78
CA ILE A 193 10.28 -8.16 3.03
C ILE A 193 10.78 -8.35 1.61
N PHE A 194 9.87 -8.46 0.65
CA PHE A 194 10.21 -8.64 -0.76
C PHE A 194 10.19 -7.31 -1.51
N ASN A 195 11.14 -7.10 -2.42
CA ASN A 195 11.05 -6.05 -3.44
C ASN A 195 11.58 -6.60 -4.77
N THR A 196 11.13 -6.04 -5.89
CA THR A 196 11.75 -6.30 -7.21
C THR A 196 11.15 -5.35 -8.25
N TRP A 197 11.99 -4.57 -8.95
CA TRP A 197 11.61 -3.88 -10.19
C TRP A 197 12.80 -3.37 -10.99
N HIS A 198 13.75 -2.67 -10.35
CA HIS A 198 14.74 -1.83 -11.05
C HIS A 198 15.54 -2.62 -12.07
N TRP A 199 15.95 -3.83 -11.70
CA TRP A 199 16.78 -4.70 -12.52
C TRP A 199 16.05 -5.31 -13.73
N TRP A 200 14.72 -5.28 -13.79
CA TRP A 200 13.94 -5.81 -14.92
C TRP A 200 14.05 -4.93 -16.17
N THR A 201 14.31 -3.64 -16.01
CA THR A 201 14.41 -2.65 -17.09
C THR A 201 15.81 -2.56 -17.69
N HIS A 202 16.81 -3.21 -17.07
CA HIS A 202 18.17 -3.28 -17.59
C HIS A 202 18.23 -3.92 -18.97
N THR A 203 19.07 -3.36 -19.84
CA THR A 203 19.30 -3.83 -21.22
C THR A 203 20.79 -3.76 -21.54
N GLY A 204 21.21 -4.41 -22.65
CA GLY A 204 22.62 -4.41 -23.04
C GLY A 204 23.52 -5.13 -22.03
N ASN A 205 24.62 -4.49 -21.63
CA ASN A 205 25.62 -5.10 -20.74
C ASN A 205 25.10 -5.33 -19.32
N ASP A 206 24.17 -4.49 -18.85
CA ASP A 206 23.60 -4.58 -17.50
C ASP A 206 22.49 -5.65 -17.39
N GLN A 207 22.15 -6.29 -18.51
CA GLN A 207 21.14 -7.34 -18.57
C GLN A 207 21.68 -8.67 -18.03
N ALA A 208 21.05 -9.18 -16.97
CA ALA A 208 21.49 -10.38 -16.26
C ALA A 208 21.20 -11.70 -17.01
N TRP A 209 20.34 -11.68 -18.03
CA TRP A 209 19.96 -12.84 -18.85
C TRP A 209 20.23 -12.61 -20.34
N ASP A 210 20.41 -13.70 -21.08
CA ASP A 210 20.56 -13.72 -22.54
C ASP A 210 19.26 -14.16 -23.24
N TYR A 211 18.36 -14.85 -22.52
CA TYR A 211 17.05 -15.37 -22.95
C TYR A 211 16.05 -15.36 -21.78
N ILE A 212 14.76 -15.38 -22.09
CA ILE A 212 13.66 -15.47 -21.11
C ILE A 212 12.83 -16.73 -21.40
N GLN A 213 12.56 -17.54 -20.37
CA GLN A 213 11.74 -18.74 -20.47
C GLN A 213 10.39 -18.56 -19.75
N ASP A 214 9.32 -18.97 -20.42
CA ASP A 214 7.94 -18.98 -19.93
C ASP A 214 7.33 -20.36 -20.19
N GLY A 215 7.32 -21.21 -19.16
CA GLY A 215 6.96 -22.62 -19.30
C GLY A 215 7.95 -23.35 -20.22
N LEU A 216 7.43 -23.93 -21.31
CA LEU A 216 8.22 -24.68 -22.30
C LEU A 216 8.80 -23.80 -23.42
N THR A 217 8.44 -22.50 -23.48
CA THR A 217 8.84 -21.62 -24.58
C THR A 217 9.98 -20.70 -24.14
N VAL A 218 11.04 -20.64 -24.96
CA VAL A 218 12.18 -19.74 -24.77
C VAL A 218 12.11 -18.60 -25.79
N PHE A 219 12.19 -17.38 -25.29
CA PHE A 219 12.20 -16.14 -26.07
C PHE A 219 13.58 -15.52 -26.00
N LYS A 220 14.00 -14.83 -27.08
CA LYS A 220 15.26 -14.04 -27.03
C LYS A 220 15.13 -12.87 -26.05
N ASP A 221 13.96 -12.23 -26.05
CA ASP A 221 13.58 -11.23 -25.07
C ASP A 221 12.04 -11.10 -25.00
N MET A 222 11.51 -10.34 -24.04
CA MET A 222 10.07 -10.20 -23.76
C MET A 222 9.71 -8.74 -23.42
N ASP A 223 8.43 -8.37 -23.51
CA ASP A 223 7.96 -7.14 -22.89
C ASP A 223 8.22 -7.17 -21.36
N ARG A 224 8.71 -6.05 -20.81
CA ARG A 224 9.15 -5.96 -19.41
C ARG A 224 8.01 -6.17 -18.43
N LEU A 225 6.84 -5.59 -18.72
CA LEU A 225 5.66 -5.65 -17.88
C LEU A 225 5.02 -7.05 -17.95
N VAL A 226 5.03 -7.71 -19.12
CA VAL A 226 4.60 -9.11 -19.26
C VAL A 226 5.53 -10.06 -18.49
N ALA A 227 6.84 -9.90 -18.63
CA ALA A 227 7.82 -10.72 -17.91
C ALA A 227 7.70 -10.53 -16.39
N PHE A 228 7.61 -9.29 -15.93
CA PHE A 228 7.42 -8.93 -14.52
C PHE A 228 6.13 -9.52 -13.95
N PHE A 229 4.99 -9.38 -14.65
CA PHE A 229 3.73 -9.97 -14.21
C PHE A 229 3.81 -11.50 -14.07
N LYS A 230 4.48 -12.18 -15.00
CA LYS A 230 4.67 -13.64 -14.96
C LYS A 230 5.56 -14.07 -13.78
N GLY A 231 6.75 -13.47 -13.65
CA GLY A 231 7.68 -13.79 -12.56
C GLY A 231 7.11 -13.49 -11.17
N LEU A 232 6.48 -12.33 -11.02
CA LEU A 232 5.83 -11.96 -9.76
C LEU A 232 4.63 -12.86 -9.44
N THR A 233 3.86 -13.32 -10.45
CA THR A 233 2.80 -14.33 -10.25
C THR A 233 3.39 -15.65 -9.73
N THR A 234 4.55 -16.07 -10.21
CA THR A 234 5.27 -17.25 -9.69
C THR A 234 5.72 -17.06 -8.24
N TRP A 235 6.20 -15.87 -7.87
CA TRP A 235 6.48 -15.53 -6.47
C TRP A 235 5.22 -15.57 -5.60
N GLY A 236 4.08 -15.06 -6.09
CA GLY A 236 2.79 -15.16 -5.39
C GLY A 236 2.37 -16.61 -5.11
N ARG A 237 2.61 -17.52 -6.07
CA ARG A 237 2.43 -18.96 -5.86
C ARG A 237 3.42 -19.53 -4.84
N TRP A 238 4.68 -19.10 -4.86
CA TRP A 238 5.67 -19.52 -3.86
C TRP A 238 5.22 -19.15 -2.44
N VAL A 239 4.68 -17.94 -2.22
CA VAL A 239 4.11 -17.51 -0.94
C VAL A 239 2.95 -18.44 -0.55
N ASP A 240 1.97 -18.63 -1.44
CA ASP A 240 0.80 -19.48 -1.23
C ASP A 240 1.13 -20.96 -0.95
N LEU A 241 2.30 -21.44 -1.40
CA LEU A 241 2.78 -22.79 -1.10
C LEU A 241 3.61 -22.87 0.19
N ASN A 242 4.50 -21.91 0.46
CA ASN A 242 5.58 -22.09 1.44
C ASN A 242 5.43 -21.31 2.76
N VAL A 243 4.65 -20.23 2.80
CA VAL A 243 4.53 -19.35 3.99
C VAL A 243 3.49 -19.87 4.99
N ASP A 244 3.81 -19.89 6.27
CA ASP A 244 2.81 -20.08 7.35
C ASP A 244 2.49 -18.71 7.97
N PRO A 245 1.30 -18.13 7.72
CA PRO A 245 0.98 -16.77 8.19
C PRO A 245 0.82 -16.69 9.71
N THR A 246 0.78 -17.82 10.42
CA THR A 246 0.82 -17.84 11.91
C THR A 246 2.23 -17.65 12.47
N LYS A 247 3.27 -17.79 11.62
CA LYS A 247 4.69 -17.76 12.00
C LYS A 247 5.49 -16.68 11.27
N THR A 248 5.16 -16.44 10.01
CA THR A 248 5.92 -15.56 9.11
C THR A 248 5.02 -14.42 8.62
N LYS A 249 5.37 -13.17 8.94
CA LYS A 249 4.79 -11.99 8.30
C LYS A 249 5.44 -11.79 6.93
N VAL A 250 4.66 -11.42 5.92
CA VAL A 250 5.17 -11.15 4.57
C VAL A 250 4.78 -9.74 4.13
N PHE A 251 5.79 -8.99 3.73
CA PHE A 251 5.67 -7.65 3.17
C PHE A 251 6.14 -7.66 1.71
N PHE A 252 5.50 -6.83 0.90
CA PHE A 252 6.05 -6.40 -0.38
C PHE A 252 6.33 -4.90 -0.29
N GLN A 253 7.58 -4.51 -0.45
CA GLN A 253 7.98 -3.12 -0.62
C GLN A 253 7.44 -2.64 -1.97
N GLY A 254 6.66 -1.56 -1.95
CA GLY A 254 6.16 -0.91 -3.16
C GLY A 254 7.26 -0.45 -4.10
N ILE A 255 6.88 -0.02 -5.30
CA ILE A 255 7.82 0.35 -6.35
C ILE A 255 8.58 1.61 -5.93
N SER A 256 9.89 1.47 -5.69
CA SER A 256 10.78 2.63 -5.61
C SER A 256 10.84 3.29 -6.99
N PRO A 257 10.51 4.58 -7.12
CA PRO A 257 10.58 5.28 -8.40
C PRO A 257 12.02 5.60 -8.81
N THR A 258 12.16 6.15 -10.01
CA THR A 258 13.39 6.79 -10.48
C THR A 258 13.12 8.22 -10.92
N HIS A 259 14.11 9.11 -10.83
CA HIS A 259 13.99 10.52 -11.24
C HIS A 259 14.98 10.88 -12.37
N TYR A 260 14.95 10.12 -13.47
CA TYR A 260 15.83 10.34 -14.63
C TYR A 260 15.35 11.41 -15.63
N GLN A 261 14.15 11.98 -15.49
CA GLN A 261 13.56 12.90 -16.46
C GLN A 261 12.76 14.01 -15.76
N GLY A 262 13.23 15.26 -15.77
CA GLY A 262 12.57 16.36 -15.05
C GLY A 262 11.13 16.65 -15.46
N ARG A 263 10.77 16.32 -16.71
CA ARG A 263 9.41 16.43 -17.23
C ARG A 263 8.39 15.63 -16.41
N ASP A 264 8.82 14.54 -15.77
CA ASP A 264 7.95 13.65 -14.98
C ASP A 264 7.47 14.35 -13.69
N TRP A 265 8.21 15.39 -13.24
CA TRP A 265 7.83 16.32 -12.18
C TRP A 265 7.61 17.76 -12.67
N SER A 266 7.28 17.94 -13.95
CA SER A 266 7.03 19.24 -14.59
C SER A 266 8.19 20.24 -14.51
N SER A 267 9.43 19.77 -14.38
CA SER A 267 10.65 20.57 -14.41
C SER A 267 11.38 20.51 -15.76
N ALA A 268 12.20 21.53 -16.03
CA ALA A 268 13.19 21.53 -17.10
C ALA A 268 14.49 20.77 -16.73
N SER A 269 14.62 20.28 -15.49
CA SER A 269 15.76 19.49 -15.01
C SER A 269 16.03 18.29 -15.93
N LYS A 270 17.30 17.98 -16.21
CA LYS A 270 17.64 16.80 -17.02
C LYS A 270 17.27 15.51 -16.29
N ASN A 271 17.57 15.44 -15.00
CA ASN A 271 17.39 14.33 -14.07
C ASN A 271 17.40 14.89 -12.62
N CYS A 272 17.55 14.04 -11.61
CA CYS A 272 17.61 14.43 -10.19
C CYS A 272 18.82 15.32 -9.78
N TYR A 273 19.77 15.60 -10.67
CA TYR A 273 20.94 16.41 -10.31
C TYR A 273 20.57 17.87 -9.99
N GLY A 274 20.95 18.31 -8.79
CA GLY A 274 20.66 19.66 -8.28
C GLY A 274 19.30 19.81 -7.61
N GLU A 275 18.49 18.75 -7.52
CA GLU A 275 17.22 18.77 -6.79
C GLU A 275 17.48 18.70 -5.27
N GLN A 276 17.12 19.75 -4.51
CA GLN A 276 17.43 19.88 -3.06
C GLN A 276 16.22 19.76 -2.14
N GLN A 277 15.01 19.75 -2.71
CA GLN A 277 13.74 19.73 -1.97
C GLN A 277 12.74 18.77 -2.62
N PRO A 278 11.83 18.17 -1.83
CA PRO A 278 10.75 17.35 -2.36
C PRO A 278 9.77 18.17 -3.18
N LEU A 279 8.87 17.47 -3.87
CA LEU A 279 7.68 18.07 -4.48
C LEU A 279 6.62 18.31 -3.40
N GLU A 280 5.96 19.46 -3.48
CA GLU A 280 4.81 19.78 -2.64
C GLU A 280 3.53 19.09 -3.13
N GLY A 281 2.61 18.83 -2.19
CA GLY A 281 1.30 18.23 -2.48
C GLY A 281 1.28 16.69 -2.44
N PRO A 282 0.09 16.08 -2.60
CA PRO A 282 -0.12 14.65 -2.40
C PRO A 282 0.06 13.79 -3.67
N THR A 283 0.39 14.39 -4.82
CA THR A 283 0.35 13.73 -6.14
C THR A 283 1.58 14.04 -6.98
N TYR A 284 2.13 13.02 -7.64
CA TYR A 284 3.22 13.18 -8.60
C TYR A 284 2.69 13.48 -10.03
N PRO A 285 3.24 14.46 -10.77
CA PRO A 285 2.67 14.89 -12.06
C PRO A 285 2.59 13.81 -13.15
N ALA A 286 3.57 12.92 -13.28
CA ALA A 286 3.51 11.81 -14.25
C ALA A 286 2.53 10.68 -13.85
N GLY A 287 1.95 10.75 -12.64
CA GLY A 287 1.03 9.74 -12.12
C GLY A 287 1.71 8.44 -11.67
N THR A 288 0.91 7.38 -11.54
CA THR A 288 1.33 6.07 -11.02
C THR A 288 2.08 5.26 -12.09
N PRO A 289 3.27 4.71 -11.79
CA PRO A 289 4.00 3.85 -12.72
C PRO A 289 3.24 2.55 -13.06
N PRO A 290 3.30 2.04 -14.30
CA PRO A 290 2.50 0.89 -14.74
C PRO A 290 2.79 -0.40 -13.96
N GLU A 291 4.03 -0.60 -13.51
CA GLU A 291 4.47 -1.73 -12.67
C GLU A 291 3.74 -1.82 -11.31
N VAL A 292 3.26 -0.69 -10.75
CA VAL A 292 2.42 -0.68 -9.54
C VAL A 292 1.10 -1.40 -9.79
N THR A 293 0.55 -1.30 -11.00
CA THR A 293 -0.67 -2.02 -11.39
C THR A 293 -0.43 -3.53 -11.42
N ILE A 294 0.77 -3.96 -11.78
CA ILE A 294 1.16 -5.38 -11.75
C ILE A 294 1.29 -5.89 -10.32
N VAL A 295 2.00 -5.15 -9.46
CA VAL A 295 2.12 -5.49 -8.03
C VAL A 295 0.73 -5.64 -7.40
N ASN A 296 -0.13 -4.63 -7.53
CA ASN A 296 -1.49 -4.67 -7.02
C ASN A 296 -2.32 -5.83 -7.59
N LYS A 297 -2.19 -6.12 -8.90
CA LYS A 297 -2.89 -7.25 -9.52
C LYS A 297 -2.43 -8.59 -8.98
N VAL A 298 -1.13 -8.80 -8.78
CA VAL A 298 -0.59 -10.07 -8.23
C VAL A 298 -0.94 -10.22 -6.76
N LEU A 299 -0.73 -9.19 -5.93
CA LEU A 299 -1.05 -9.24 -4.49
C LEU A 299 -2.53 -9.58 -4.24
N ASN A 300 -3.45 -9.08 -5.08
CA ASN A 300 -4.87 -9.42 -4.98
C ASN A 300 -5.18 -10.90 -5.29
N GLN A 301 -4.32 -11.60 -6.05
CA GLN A 301 -4.47 -13.02 -6.41
C GLN A 301 -3.87 -13.98 -5.37
N ILE A 302 -2.96 -13.51 -4.50
CA ILE A 302 -2.38 -14.33 -3.42
C ILE A 302 -3.48 -14.66 -2.39
N LYS A 303 -3.53 -15.91 -1.93
CA LYS A 303 -4.50 -16.40 -0.94
C LYS A 303 -4.06 -16.09 0.49
N LYS A 304 -2.76 -16.15 0.77
CA LYS A 304 -2.16 -15.78 2.06
C LYS A 304 -1.99 -14.26 2.18
N PRO A 305 -2.01 -13.70 3.41
CA PRO A 305 -1.82 -12.28 3.61
C PRO A 305 -0.40 -11.86 3.21
N VAL A 306 -0.32 -10.81 2.38
CA VAL A 306 0.90 -10.06 2.10
C VAL A 306 0.57 -8.58 2.28
N TYR A 307 1.38 -7.87 3.06
CA TYR A 307 1.20 -6.45 3.31
C TYR A 307 2.00 -5.61 2.30
N LEU A 308 1.33 -4.75 1.53
CA LEU A 308 2.00 -3.79 0.66
C LEU A 308 2.47 -2.59 1.50
N LEU A 309 3.78 -2.35 1.52
CA LEU A 309 4.31 -1.04 1.92
C LEU A 309 4.16 -0.12 0.70
N ASP A 310 3.07 0.64 0.60
CA ASP A 310 2.78 1.46 -0.59
C ASP A 310 3.60 2.76 -0.61
N ILE A 311 4.91 2.59 -0.66
CA ILE A 311 5.90 3.67 -0.64
C ILE A 311 5.97 4.46 -1.95
N THR A 312 5.23 4.07 -2.99
CA THR A 312 5.48 4.54 -4.36
C THR A 312 5.34 6.05 -4.49
N THR A 313 4.15 6.59 -4.18
CA THR A 313 3.87 8.02 -4.39
C THR A 313 4.61 8.90 -3.40
N LEU A 314 4.73 8.51 -2.12
CA LEU A 314 5.55 9.28 -1.17
C LEU A 314 7.03 9.33 -1.60
N SER A 315 7.53 8.29 -2.27
CA SER A 315 8.90 8.27 -2.81
C SER A 315 9.03 9.08 -4.11
N GLN A 316 7.97 9.15 -4.93
CA GLN A 316 7.94 10.01 -6.14
C GLN A 316 8.01 11.50 -5.78
N LEU A 317 7.55 11.89 -4.59
CA LEU A 317 7.72 13.26 -4.12
C LEU A 317 9.18 13.59 -3.73
N ARG A 318 10.06 12.60 -3.59
CA ARG A 318 11.45 12.76 -3.10
C ARG A 318 12.52 12.87 -4.19
N LYS A 319 12.28 13.64 -5.25
CA LYS A 319 13.29 13.92 -6.29
C LYS A 319 14.67 14.38 -5.76
N ASP A 320 14.72 14.90 -4.54
CA ASP A 320 15.89 15.34 -3.79
C ASP A 320 16.70 14.23 -3.08
N GLY A 321 16.10 13.05 -2.83
CA GLY A 321 16.68 12.02 -1.96
C GLY A 321 17.75 11.12 -2.60
N HIS A 322 18.03 11.28 -3.89
CA HIS A 322 18.94 10.41 -4.64
C HIS A 322 20.42 10.75 -4.44
N PRO A 323 21.35 9.78 -4.55
CA PRO A 323 22.79 10.03 -4.55
C PRO A 323 23.24 10.96 -5.67
N SER A 324 22.56 10.95 -6.83
CA SER A 324 22.92 11.80 -7.95
C SER A 324 24.38 11.55 -8.37
N ALA A 325 25.22 12.59 -8.43
CA ALA A 325 26.65 12.46 -8.71
C ALA A 325 27.52 12.04 -7.50
N TYR A 326 26.91 11.75 -6.35
CA TYR A 326 27.59 11.47 -5.07
C TYR A 326 27.43 9.99 -4.66
N SER A 327 27.48 9.08 -5.63
CA SER A 327 27.23 7.63 -5.52
C SER A 327 28.52 6.80 -5.44
N GLY A 328 29.46 7.19 -4.57
CA GLY A 328 30.70 6.43 -4.43
C GLY A 328 31.63 6.56 -5.64
N ASP A 329 32.17 5.44 -6.10
CA ASP A 329 32.99 5.35 -7.31
C ASP A 329 32.16 5.18 -8.60
N HIS A 330 30.83 5.22 -8.52
CA HIS A 330 29.95 5.04 -9.68
C HIS A 330 29.96 6.29 -10.58
N SER A 331 30.32 6.09 -11.85
CA SER A 331 30.33 7.17 -12.83
C SER A 331 28.92 7.54 -13.29
N GLY A 332 28.53 8.82 -13.16
CA GLY A 332 27.32 9.36 -13.78
C GLY A 332 26.42 10.08 -12.77
N VAL A 333 25.11 9.89 -12.94
CA VAL A 333 24.09 10.43 -12.02
C VAL A 333 23.13 9.31 -11.68
N ASP A 334 23.15 8.85 -10.43
CA ASP A 334 22.21 7.87 -9.90
C ASP A 334 20.91 8.57 -9.50
N CYS A 335 19.82 8.23 -10.19
CA CYS A 335 18.46 8.66 -9.84
C CYS A 335 17.56 7.44 -9.61
N SER A 336 18.12 6.35 -9.10
CA SER A 336 17.48 5.06 -8.83
C SER A 336 17.57 4.65 -7.36
N HIS A 337 18.76 4.78 -6.75
CA HIS A 337 19.01 4.49 -5.34
C HIS A 337 18.83 5.72 -4.46
N TRP A 338 18.97 5.59 -3.14
CA TRP A 338 18.71 6.68 -2.19
C TRP A 338 19.88 6.89 -1.24
N CYS A 339 20.15 8.16 -0.91
CA CYS A 339 21.11 8.51 0.12
C CYS A 339 20.72 7.91 1.47
N LEU A 340 21.73 7.47 2.23
CA LEU A 340 21.61 7.08 3.63
C LEU A 340 22.42 8.03 4.52
N PRO A 341 21.86 8.54 5.64
CA PRO A 341 20.43 8.56 5.99
C PRO A 341 19.57 9.27 4.93
N GLY A 342 18.26 8.98 4.91
CA GLY A 342 17.36 9.50 3.88
C GLY A 342 16.02 8.78 3.75
N LEU A 343 15.51 8.68 2.52
CA LEU A 343 14.18 8.12 2.24
C LEU A 343 13.96 6.67 2.75
N PRO A 344 14.92 5.73 2.64
CA PRO A 344 14.72 4.38 3.15
C PRO A 344 14.46 4.32 4.66
N ASP A 345 14.91 5.33 5.43
CA ASP A 345 14.62 5.44 6.87
C ASP A 345 13.12 5.65 7.12
N THR A 346 12.43 6.34 6.20
CA THR A 346 10.97 6.48 6.22
C THR A 346 10.28 5.17 5.82
N TRP A 347 10.81 4.43 4.84
CA TRP A 347 10.27 3.10 4.51
C TRP A 347 10.38 2.14 5.71
N ASN A 348 11.46 2.24 6.48
CA ASN A 348 11.68 1.46 7.70
C ASN A 348 10.80 1.91 8.87
N GLN A 349 10.50 3.20 9.01
CA GLN A 349 9.47 3.68 9.95
C GLN A 349 8.06 3.18 9.58
N LEU A 350 7.70 3.21 8.30
CA LEU A 350 6.44 2.67 7.79
C LEU A 350 6.34 1.15 7.99
N LEU A 351 7.43 0.42 7.75
CA LEU A 351 7.55 -1.01 8.08
C LEU A 351 7.37 -1.25 9.58
N ASN A 352 8.06 -0.50 10.45
CA ASN A 352 7.91 -0.66 11.90
C ASN A 352 6.48 -0.39 12.37
N ALA A 353 5.87 0.70 11.91
CA ALA A 353 4.47 1.02 12.18
C ALA A 353 3.54 -0.11 11.70
N ALA A 354 3.72 -0.63 10.49
CA ALA A 354 2.95 -1.76 9.98
C ALA A 354 3.20 -3.08 10.73
N LEU A 355 4.41 -3.30 11.27
CA LEU A 355 4.74 -4.47 12.10
C LEU A 355 4.05 -4.43 13.47
N ILE A 356 3.90 -3.24 14.05
CA ILE A 356 3.24 -2.97 15.34
C ILE A 356 1.71 -2.94 15.16
N MET A 357 1.20 -2.08 14.27
CA MET A 357 -0.24 -1.91 14.00
C MET A 357 -0.84 -3.12 13.26
N GLY A 358 -0.02 -3.95 12.62
CA GLY A 358 -0.45 -5.14 11.87
C GLY A 358 -1.13 -6.24 12.70
N GLN A 359 -1.32 -6.07 14.01
CA GLN A 359 -2.26 -6.90 14.78
C GLN A 359 -3.74 -6.58 14.50
N GLU A 360 -4.07 -5.41 13.94
CA GLU A 360 -5.46 -5.01 13.63
C GLU A 360 -5.75 -4.90 12.12
N TRP A 361 -4.71 -4.85 11.28
CA TRP A 361 -4.82 -4.50 9.85
C TRP A 361 -4.55 -5.66 8.88
N GLY A 362 -4.47 -6.88 9.40
CA GLY A 362 -4.20 -8.11 8.66
C GLY A 362 -5.34 -8.64 7.78
N SER A 363 -6.04 -7.78 7.04
CA SER A 363 -6.87 -8.21 5.89
C SER A 363 -7.12 -7.07 4.90
N LYS A 364 -7.24 -7.45 3.63
CA LYS A 364 -7.46 -6.64 2.42
C LYS A 364 -8.49 -5.53 2.64
N SER A 365 -8.04 -4.28 2.79
CA SER A 365 -8.87 -3.04 2.74
C SER A 365 -10.31 -3.26 3.21
N ASN A 366 -10.48 -3.71 4.46
CA ASN A 366 -11.70 -4.40 4.87
C ASN A 366 -12.92 -3.47 4.75
N CYS A 367 -13.86 -3.84 3.89
CA CYS A 367 -15.25 -3.49 4.13
C CYS A 367 -15.66 -4.10 5.48
N VAL A 368 -16.26 -3.29 6.35
CA VAL A 368 -16.68 -3.73 7.68
C VAL A 368 -18.19 -3.55 7.79
N ALA A 369 -18.91 -4.66 7.93
CA ALA A 369 -20.36 -4.65 8.07
C ALA A 369 -20.77 -3.83 9.30
N GLY A 370 -21.83 -3.01 9.15
CA GLY A 370 -22.39 -2.21 10.24
C GLY A 370 -21.65 -0.91 10.56
N GLN A 371 -20.65 -0.50 9.78
CA GLN A 371 -20.16 0.88 9.81
C GLN A 371 -21.21 1.84 9.19
N GLN A 372 -21.02 3.16 9.36
CA GLN A 372 -21.81 4.16 8.63
C GLN A 372 -21.14 4.52 7.30
N PRO A 373 -21.92 4.96 6.30
CA PRO A 373 -21.39 5.54 5.06
C PRO A 373 -20.35 6.63 5.31
N LEU A 374 -19.37 6.74 4.40
CA LEU A 374 -18.33 7.76 4.46
C LEU A 374 -18.95 9.15 4.31
N LYS A 375 -18.88 9.97 5.37
CA LYS A 375 -19.55 11.28 5.45
C LYS A 375 -18.87 12.41 4.66
N ARG A 376 -17.69 12.16 4.08
CA ARG A 376 -16.97 13.10 3.21
C ARG A 376 -16.02 12.33 2.30
N TRP A 377 -15.98 12.69 1.03
CA TRP A 377 -14.96 12.20 0.09
C TRP A 377 -13.61 12.81 0.47
N THR A 378 -12.65 11.97 0.88
CA THR A 378 -11.31 12.38 1.32
C THR A 378 -10.17 11.71 0.55
N TYR A 379 -10.48 10.79 -0.37
CA TYR A 379 -9.54 10.24 -1.33
C TYR A 379 -9.64 11.03 -2.63
N PRO A 380 -8.55 11.61 -3.17
CA PRO A 380 -8.48 11.91 -4.59
C PRO A 380 -8.34 10.58 -5.35
N ALA A 381 -9.47 9.90 -5.59
CA ALA A 381 -9.47 8.80 -6.53
C ALA A 381 -9.17 9.37 -7.92
N GLY A 382 -7.93 9.19 -8.40
CA GLY A 382 -7.61 9.38 -9.81
C GLY A 382 -8.59 8.57 -10.67
N PRO A 383 -8.92 9.03 -11.88
CA PRO A 383 -9.99 8.44 -12.67
C PRO A 383 -9.79 6.92 -12.80
N VAL A 384 -10.77 6.15 -12.32
CA VAL A 384 -10.74 4.68 -12.40
C VAL A 384 -10.46 4.31 -13.87
N PRO A 385 -9.38 3.56 -14.19
CA PRO A 385 -8.97 3.37 -15.58
C PRO A 385 -10.09 2.83 -16.48
N ALA A 386 -10.97 1.99 -15.93
CA ALA A 386 -12.17 1.51 -16.59
C ALA A 386 -13.19 2.61 -16.94
N ALA A 387 -13.41 3.60 -16.06
CA ALA A 387 -14.36 4.69 -16.32
C ALA A 387 -13.91 5.60 -17.48
N ALA A 388 -12.60 5.89 -17.57
CA ALA A 388 -12.02 6.62 -18.70
C ALA A 388 -12.18 5.83 -20.02
N VAL A 389 -12.01 4.50 -19.99
CA VAL A 389 -12.24 3.62 -21.14
C VAL A 389 -13.72 3.59 -21.53
N VAL A 390 -14.64 3.45 -20.56
CA VAL A 390 -16.09 3.45 -20.81
C VAL A 390 -16.53 4.76 -21.45
N ASN A 391 -16.13 5.92 -20.90
CA ASN A 391 -16.46 7.23 -21.47
C ASN A 391 -15.90 7.39 -22.90
N ARG A 392 -14.69 6.88 -23.16
CA ARG A 392 -14.10 6.89 -24.51
C ARG A 392 -14.86 5.97 -25.47
N VAL A 393 -15.30 4.79 -25.04
CA VAL A 393 -16.13 3.88 -25.86
C VAL A 393 -17.49 4.53 -26.16
N LEU A 394 -18.16 5.10 -25.15
CA LEU A 394 -19.44 5.77 -25.31
C LEU A 394 -19.38 6.91 -26.34
N SER A 395 -18.29 7.69 -26.37
CA SER A 395 -18.10 8.73 -27.39
C SER A 395 -17.98 8.23 -28.84
N THR A 396 -17.83 6.91 -29.05
CA THR A 396 -17.77 6.30 -30.39
C THR A 396 -19.08 5.64 -30.84
N VAL A 397 -20.08 5.53 -29.96
CA VAL A 397 -21.34 4.83 -30.27
C VAL A 397 -22.34 5.79 -30.91
N LYS A 398 -22.90 5.39 -32.05
CA LYS A 398 -23.89 6.20 -32.82
C LYS A 398 -25.31 6.17 -32.28
N LYS A 399 -25.60 5.31 -31.30
CA LYS A 399 -26.89 5.23 -30.59
C LYS A 399 -26.71 5.85 -29.20
N PRO A 400 -27.73 6.53 -28.65
CA PRO A 400 -27.68 6.98 -27.26
C PRO A 400 -27.51 5.75 -26.35
N ILE A 401 -26.51 5.83 -25.47
CA ILE A 401 -26.33 4.91 -24.35
C ILE A 401 -26.20 5.78 -23.11
N TYR A 402 -27.11 5.59 -22.15
CA TYR A 402 -27.05 6.26 -20.87
C TYR A 402 -26.12 5.51 -19.93
N LEU A 403 -25.08 6.21 -19.46
CA LEU A 403 -24.20 5.69 -18.42
C LEU A 403 -24.83 5.97 -17.05
N LEU A 404 -25.25 4.91 -16.38
CA LEU A 404 -25.62 4.96 -14.97
C LEU A 404 -24.34 5.04 -14.12
N ASP A 405 -23.78 6.25 -13.95
CA ASP A 405 -22.55 6.44 -13.15
C ASP A 405 -22.82 6.33 -11.65
N ILE A 406 -22.70 5.10 -11.17
CA ILE A 406 -22.78 4.73 -9.75
C ILE A 406 -21.41 4.75 -9.05
N THR A 407 -20.33 5.15 -9.73
CA THR A 407 -18.96 4.90 -9.24
C THR A 407 -18.69 5.61 -7.92
N THR A 408 -18.84 6.94 -7.89
CA THR A 408 -18.51 7.77 -6.74
C THR A 408 -19.46 7.54 -5.56
N LEU A 409 -20.76 7.37 -5.82
CA LEU A 409 -21.73 7.10 -4.76
C LEU A 409 -21.51 5.72 -4.11
N SER A 410 -21.06 4.73 -4.89
CA SER A 410 -20.78 3.39 -4.38
C SER A 410 -19.51 3.32 -3.54
N GLN A 411 -18.50 4.12 -3.88
CA GLN A 411 -17.26 4.24 -3.10
C GLN A 411 -17.50 4.79 -1.67
N LEU A 412 -18.57 5.56 -1.45
CA LEU A 412 -18.93 6.07 -0.12
C LEU A 412 -19.60 5.00 0.77
N ARG A 413 -19.90 3.81 0.23
CA ARG A 413 -20.75 2.79 0.84
C ARG A 413 -20.00 1.54 1.30
N THR A 414 -18.81 1.70 1.87
CA THR A 414 -18.02 0.59 2.44
C THR A 414 -18.78 -0.23 3.50
N ASP A 415 -19.85 0.34 4.08
CA ASP A 415 -20.81 -0.30 4.98
C ASP A 415 -21.74 -1.34 4.33
N ALA A 416 -21.97 -1.26 3.02
CA ALA A 416 -23.03 -1.97 2.32
C ALA A 416 -22.62 -3.34 1.74
N HIS A 417 -21.39 -3.80 2.00
CA HIS A 417 -20.90 -5.11 1.59
C HIS A 417 -21.34 -6.23 2.54
N PRO A 418 -21.52 -7.48 2.06
CA PRO A 418 -21.88 -8.60 2.92
C PRO A 418 -20.74 -9.05 3.84
N THR A 419 -19.48 -8.73 3.54
CA THR A 419 -18.32 -9.02 4.38
C THR A 419 -18.19 -10.53 4.66
N THR A 420 -18.36 -10.98 5.89
CA THR A 420 -18.35 -12.41 6.28
C THR A 420 -19.71 -13.10 6.16
N TYR A 421 -20.76 -12.35 5.78
CA TYR A 421 -22.14 -12.85 5.71
C TYR A 421 -22.59 -13.29 4.30
N SER A 422 -21.68 -13.40 3.33
CA SER A 422 -21.99 -14.05 2.04
C SER A 422 -22.01 -15.57 2.22
N GLY A 423 -23.21 -16.18 2.14
CA GLY A 423 -23.50 -17.56 2.53
C GLY A 423 -22.84 -18.69 1.71
N ILE A 424 -21.72 -18.42 1.02
CA ILE A 424 -21.00 -19.35 0.15
C ILE A 424 -19.53 -19.53 0.59
N HIS A 425 -18.93 -18.61 1.37
CA HIS A 425 -17.50 -18.70 1.74
C HIS A 425 -17.15 -18.22 3.15
N LEU A 426 -16.19 -18.92 3.79
CA LEU A 426 -15.45 -18.47 4.99
C LEU A 426 -14.45 -17.33 4.66
N ARG A 427 -14.82 -16.38 3.80
CA ARG A 427 -13.94 -15.30 3.31
C ARG A 427 -14.67 -13.97 3.32
N LEU A 428 -13.92 -12.90 3.55
CA LEU A 428 -14.41 -11.53 3.45
C LEU A 428 -14.76 -11.18 1.99
N ASP A 429 -16.01 -10.80 1.77
CA ASP A 429 -16.55 -10.34 0.49
C ASP A 429 -16.78 -8.82 0.52
N CYS A 430 -15.90 -8.11 -0.17
CA CYS A 430 -15.95 -6.66 -0.43
C CYS A 430 -16.18 -6.36 -1.91
N SER A 431 -16.89 -7.24 -2.64
CA SER A 431 -17.14 -7.09 -4.07
C SER A 431 -18.62 -7.17 -4.40
N HIS A 432 -19.40 -7.93 -3.64
CA HIS A 432 -20.86 -7.94 -3.70
C HIS A 432 -21.47 -6.96 -2.67
N TRP A 433 -22.79 -6.84 -2.68
CA TRP A 433 -23.54 -5.89 -1.86
C TRP A 433 -24.69 -6.59 -1.14
N CYS A 434 -25.02 -6.14 0.07
CA CYS A 434 -26.21 -6.57 0.78
C CYS A 434 -27.48 -6.14 0.05
N LEU A 435 -28.52 -6.97 0.19
CA LEU A 435 -29.90 -6.65 -0.21
C LEU A 435 -30.82 -6.84 1.01
N PRO A 436 -31.64 -5.85 1.40
CA PRO A 436 -31.69 -4.50 0.85
C PRO A 436 -30.38 -3.73 1.11
N GLY A 437 -30.07 -2.75 0.26
CA GLY A 437 -28.80 -2.03 0.32
C GLY A 437 -28.51 -1.13 -0.87
N LEU A 438 -27.23 -0.96 -1.19
CA LEU A 438 -26.78 -0.06 -2.25
C LEU A 438 -27.38 -0.34 -3.65
N PRO A 439 -27.57 -1.60 -4.10
CA PRO A 439 -28.18 -1.87 -5.40
C PRO A 439 -29.61 -1.33 -5.53
N ASP A 440 -30.33 -1.16 -4.41
CA ASP A 440 -31.66 -0.53 -4.44
C ASP A 440 -31.57 0.94 -4.83
N THR A 441 -30.51 1.65 -4.41
CA THR A 441 -30.23 3.03 -4.86
C THR A 441 -29.87 3.08 -6.36
N TRP A 442 -29.14 2.09 -6.87
CA TRP A 442 -28.87 1.99 -8.31
C TRP A 442 -30.16 1.78 -9.10
N ASN A 443 -31.05 0.90 -8.62
CA ASN A 443 -32.37 0.67 -9.20
C ASN A 443 -33.27 1.91 -9.10
N GLN A 444 -33.21 2.69 -8.01
CA GLN A 444 -33.93 3.97 -7.89
C GLN A 444 -33.47 5.00 -8.92
N LEU A 445 -32.15 5.15 -9.13
CA LEU A 445 -31.60 6.05 -10.16
C LEU A 445 -32.01 5.61 -11.58
N TYR A 446 -32.01 4.30 -11.84
CA TYR A 446 -32.49 3.73 -13.10
C TYR A 446 -34.00 3.98 -13.31
N MET A 447 -34.83 3.73 -12.29
CA MET A 447 -36.28 3.99 -12.35
C MET A 447 -36.61 5.47 -12.50
N GLN A 448 -35.89 6.36 -11.82
CA GLN A 448 -36.04 7.81 -11.99
C GLN A 448 -35.73 8.24 -13.44
N HIS A 449 -34.71 7.64 -14.05
CA HIS A 449 -34.34 7.92 -15.44
C HIS A 449 -35.43 7.47 -16.43
N LEU A 450 -36.00 6.27 -16.25
CA LEU A 450 -37.13 5.79 -17.06
C LEU A 450 -38.36 6.72 -16.95
N LEU A 451 -38.74 7.09 -15.72
CA LEU A 451 -39.88 7.98 -15.48
C LEU A 451 -39.68 9.37 -16.08
N TYR A 452 -38.44 9.89 -16.10
CA TYR A 452 -38.13 11.16 -16.74
C TYR A 452 -38.17 11.11 -18.27
N GLU A 453 -37.85 9.97 -18.91
CA GLU A 453 -38.05 9.81 -20.36
C GLU A 453 -39.54 9.73 -20.70
N ASP A 454 -40.34 9.01 -19.91
CA ASP A 454 -41.80 8.97 -20.06
C ASP A 454 -42.44 10.36 -19.84
N ASP A 455 -41.95 11.16 -18.90
CA ASP A 455 -42.43 12.55 -18.68
C ASP A 455 -42.03 13.51 -19.81
N ILE A 456 -40.87 13.32 -20.45
CA ILE A 456 -40.49 14.09 -21.65
C ILE A 456 -41.37 13.70 -22.84
N LEU A 457 -41.69 12.41 -23.00
CA LEU A 457 -42.60 11.92 -24.01
C LEU A 457 -44.05 12.39 -23.75
N SER A 458 -44.51 12.43 -22.49
CA SER A 458 -45.83 12.92 -22.11
C SER A 458 -45.96 14.44 -22.32
N TYR A 459 -44.92 15.23 -21.98
CA TYR A 459 -44.88 16.66 -22.29
C TYR A 459 -44.90 16.96 -23.80
N SER A 460 -44.31 16.08 -24.63
CA SER A 460 -44.36 16.21 -26.09
C SER A 460 -45.73 15.83 -26.70
N SER A 461 -46.54 15.05 -25.98
CA SER A 461 -47.84 14.52 -26.40
C SER A 461 -48.99 15.12 -25.57
N GLY A 462 -49.05 16.45 -25.57
CA GLY A 462 -49.85 17.26 -24.65
C GLY A 462 -51.29 16.78 -24.38
N LEU A 463 -51.47 16.14 -23.22
CA LEU A 463 -52.75 15.91 -22.56
C LEU A 463 -52.61 16.18 -21.06
N ILE A 464 -53.34 17.18 -20.57
CA ILE A 464 -53.34 17.58 -19.16
C ILE A 464 -54.11 16.53 -18.33
N SER A 465 -53.47 15.97 -17.30
CA SER A 465 -54.18 15.45 -16.12
C SER A 465 -53.33 15.58 -14.86
N SER A 466 -54.01 15.67 -13.71
CA SER A 466 -53.49 16.25 -12.46
C SER A 466 -53.03 15.25 -11.41
N ARG A 467 -52.21 15.74 -10.45
CA ARG A 467 -51.71 15.09 -9.22
C ARG A 467 -50.52 14.15 -9.50
N ILE A 468 -49.46 14.14 -8.70
CA ILE A 468 -49.44 14.01 -7.23
C ILE A 468 -48.42 14.96 -6.56
N GLN A 469 -48.81 15.61 -5.46
CA GLN A 469 -47.86 16.14 -4.46
C GLN A 469 -47.40 14.97 -3.58
N MET A 470 -46.10 14.86 -3.29
CA MET A 470 -45.61 14.06 -2.17
C MET A 470 -44.70 14.88 -1.25
N LEU A 471 -44.77 14.48 0.02
CA LEU A 471 -44.09 15.02 1.20
C LEU A 471 -42.62 14.57 1.27
#